data_AF-A0A920LTQ4-F1
#
_entry.id   AF-A0A920LTQ4-F1
#
_cell.length_a   1.000
_cell.length_b   1.000
_cell.length_c   1.000
_cell.angle_alpha   90.00
_cell.angle_beta   90.00
_cell.angle_gamma   90.00
#
_symmetry.space_group_name_H-M   'P 1'
#
loop_
_entity.id
_entity.type
_entity.pdbx_description
1 polymer ?
#
loop_
_entity_poly.entity_id
_entity_poly.type
_entity_poly.pdbx_seq_one_letter_code
_entity_poly.pdbx_strand_id
1 'polypeptide(L)' 'MIVDLDKKPIGSIVGFHNFGAGDIVEVKPEGSETIFLPFTGFLKQVHIIEKQLVMNIPDGFIN' A
#
# COMPACT_ATOMS: atom_id res chain seq x y z
N MET A 1 -7.32 3.88 1.95
CA MET A 1 -6.76 3.59 0.62
C MET A 1 -5.27 3.86 0.61
N ILE A 2 -4.54 3.29 -0.34
CA ILE A 2 -3.12 3.60 -0.59
C ILE A 2 -3.02 4.36 -1.90
N VAL A 3 -2.16 5.39 -1.89
CA VAL A 3 -1.76 6.16 -3.07
C VAL A 3 -0.24 6.21 -3.18
N ASP A 4 0.27 6.42 -4.38
CA ASP A 4 1.70 6.69 -4.60
C ASP A 4 2.06 8.17 -4.29
N LEU A 5 3.33 8.53 -4.54
CA LEU A 5 3.83 9.88 -4.31
C LEU A 5 3.14 10.96 -5.16
N ASP A 6 2.61 10.58 -6.33
CA ASP A 6 1.87 11.45 -7.24
C ASP A 6 0.36 11.44 -6.97
N LYS A 7 -0.06 10.83 -5.85
CA LYS A 7 -1.45 10.64 -5.43
C LYS A 7 -2.26 9.76 -6.38
N LYS A 8 -1.61 8.95 -7.22
CA LYS A 8 -2.31 7.96 -8.04
C LYS A 8 -2.83 6.84 -7.12
N PRO A 9 -4.09 6.41 -7.28
CA PRO A 9 -4.64 5.33 -6.48
C PRO A 9 -3.91 4.01 -6.78
N ILE A 10 -3.47 3.34 -5.71
CA ILE A 10 -2.96 1.97 -5.78
C ILE A 10 -4.08 1.00 -5.43
N GLY A 11 -4.85 1.27 -4.38
CA GLY A 11 -5.98 0.41 -4.01
C GLY A 11 -6.47 0.57 -2.57
N SER A 12 -7.39 -0.30 -2.18
CA SER A 12 -7.94 -0.34 -0.83
C SER A 12 -7.15 -1.28 0.06
N ILE A 13 -6.98 -0.91 1.33
CA ILE A 13 -6.28 -1.74 2.31
C ILE A 13 -7.21 -2.88 2.72
N VAL A 14 -6.73 -4.12 2.64
CA VAL A 14 -7.44 -5.32 3.11
C VAL A 14 -6.98 -5.68 4.52
N GLY A 15 -5.67 -5.64 4.76
CA GLY A 15 -5.09 -5.97 6.06
C GLY A 15 -3.62 -5.65 6.17
N PHE A 16 -3.10 -5.73 7.38
CA PHE A 16 -1.68 -5.68 7.69
C PHE A 16 -1.25 -7.02 8.26
N HIS A 17 -0.10 -7.50 7.81
CA HIS A 17 0.41 -8.83 8.14
C HIS A 17 1.90 -8.72 8.51
N ASN A 18 2.37 -9.63 9.35
CA ASN A 18 3.78 -9.79 9.66
C ASN A 18 4.13 -11.29 9.67
N PHE A 19 4.95 -11.73 8.72
CA PHE A 19 5.37 -13.13 8.57
C PHE A 19 6.78 -13.39 9.15
N GLY A 20 7.28 -12.52 10.03
CA GLY A 20 8.58 -12.64 10.68
C GLY A 20 9.73 -11.90 10.01
N ALA A 21 9.53 -11.34 8.81
CA ALA A 21 10.55 -10.60 8.05
C ALA A 21 10.24 -9.09 7.89
N GLY A 22 9.21 -8.59 8.57
CA GLY A 22 8.74 -7.22 8.46
C GLY A 22 7.25 -7.14 8.18
N ASP A 23 6.73 -5.91 8.22
CA ASP A 23 5.32 -5.65 8.01
C ASP A 23 5.00 -5.55 6.51
N ILE A 24 3.86 -6.11 6.15
CA ILE A 24 3.32 -6.16 4.80
C ILE A 24 1.90 -5.63 4.85
N VAL A 25 1.51 -4.89 3.82
CA VAL A 25 0.13 -4.47 3.63
C VAL A 25 -0.48 -5.24 2.46
N GLU A 26 -1.64 -5.83 2.69
CA GLU A 26 -2.46 -6.42 1.63
C GLU A 26 -3.36 -5.34 1.04
N VAL A 27 -3.32 -5.24 -0.29
CA VAL A 27 -4.01 -4.20 -1.04
C VAL A 27 -4.86 -4.84 -2.11
N LYS A 28 -6.08 -4.34 -2.27
CA LYS A 28 -6.98 -4.64 -3.39
C LYS A 28 -6.95 -3.47 -4.37
N PRO A 29 -6.18 -3.56 -5.48
CA PRO A 29 -6.33 -2.62 -6.57
C PRO A 29 -7.69 -2.81 -7.25
N GLU A 30 -8.16 -1.79 -7.94
CA GLU A 30 -9.45 -1.84 -8.63
C GLU A 30 -9.37 -2.84 -9.80
N GLY A 31 -10.35 -3.75 -9.89
CA GLY A 31 -10.45 -4.71 -11.00
C GLY A 31 -9.43 -5.85 -11.03
N SER A 32 -8.57 -6.00 -10.02
CA SER A 32 -7.54 -7.05 -9.95
C SER A 32 -7.57 -7.82 -8.63
N GLU A 33 -6.81 -8.92 -8.52
CA GLU A 33 -6.66 -9.68 -7.27
C GLU A 33 -5.89 -8.89 -6.19
N THR A 34 -5.93 -9.37 -4.95
CA THR A 34 -5.16 -8.72 -3.88
C THR A 34 -3.66 -8.96 -4.09
N ILE A 35 -2.87 -7.95 -3.74
CA ILE A 35 -1.41 -8.00 -3.79
C ILE A 35 -0.84 -7.66 -2.40
N PHE A 36 0.35 -8.19 -2.12
CA PHE A 36 1.09 -7.87 -0.90
C PHE A 36 2.22 -6.89 -1.22
N LEU A 37 2.23 -5.76 -0.52
CA LEU A 37 3.27 -4.74 -0.65
C LEU A 37 4.07 -4.64 0.65
N PRO A 38 5.41 -4.47 0.58
CA PRO A 38 6.21 -4.15 1.76
C PRO A 38 5.70 -2.86 2.40
N PHE A 39 5.55 -2.84 3.73
CA PHE A 39 5.06 -1.67 4.45
C PHE A 39 6.21 -0.84 5.04
N THR A 40 7.09 -1.51 5.80
CA THR A 40 8.20 -0.85 6.49
C THR A 40 9.19 -0.24 5.49
N GLY A 41 9.46 1.06 5.62
CA GLY A 41 10.37 1.82 4.74
C GLY A 41 9.72 2.41 3.48
N PHE A 42 8.55 1.91 3.09
CA PHE A 42 7.78 2.36 1.93
C PHE A 42 6.71 3.38 2.33
N LEU A 43 6.17 3.31 3.54
CA LEU A 43 5.26 4.32 4.08
C LEU A 43 5.96 5.69 4.19
N LYS A 44 5.33 6.74 3.64
CA LYS A 44 5.81 8.12 3.72
C LYS A 44 4.88 9.02 4.53
N GLN A 45 3.57 8.83 4.42
CA GLN A 45 2.61 9.65 5.12
C GLN A 45 1.35 8.87 5.49
N VAL A 46 0.78 9.23 6.64
CA VAL A 46 -0.50 8.73 7.13
C VAL A 46 -1.46 9.90 7.25
N HIS A 47 -2.54 9.85 6.49
CA HIS A 47 -3.64 10.80 6.50
C HIS A 47 -4.84 10.17 7.20
N ILE A 48 -4.99 10.45 8.50
CA ILE A 48 -5.98 9.79 9.35
C ILE A 48 -7.41 10.22 8.98
N ILE A 49 -7.63 11.52 8.73
CA ILE A 49 -8.96 12.07 8.42
C ILE A 49 -9.44 11.50 7.08
N GLU A 50 -8.55 11.45 6.10
CA GLU A 50 -8.79 10.97 4.75
C GLU A 50 -8.74 9.43 4.63
N LYS A 51 -8.35 8.74 5.72
CA LYS A 51 -8.11 7.28 5.73
C LYS A 51 -7.20 6.83 4.59
N GLN A 52 -6.13 7.60 4.34
CA GLN A 52 -5.22 7.43 3.23
C GLN A 52 -3.78 7.20 3.72
N LEU A 53 -3.07 6.30 3.05
CA LEU A 53 -1.64 6.11 3.21
C LEU A 53 -0.94 6.52 1.92
N VAL A 54 0.14 7.28 2.04
CA VAL A 54 1.04 7.59 0.93
C VAL A 54 2.24 6.66 1.04
N MET A 55 2.46 5.86 0.00
CA MET A 55 3.57 4.91 -0.07
C MET A 55 4.45 5.19 -1.28
N ASN A 56 5.77 5.14 -1.09
CA ASN A 56 6.73 5.19 -2.18
C ASN A 56 6.98 3.77 -2.69
N ILE A 57 6.18 3.31 -3.65
CA ILE A 57 6.32 1.98 -4.24
C ILE A 57 7.16 2.06 -5.52
N PRO A 58 8.29 1.35 -5.64
CA PRO A 58 9.08 1.30 -6.85
C PRO A 58 8.32 0.69 -8.03
N ASP A 59 8.70 1.09 -9.23
CA ASP A 59 8.19 0.51 -10.48
C ASP A 59 8.37 -1.01 -10.51
N GLY A 60 7.39 -1.73 -11.08
CA GLY A 60 7.40 -3.19 -11.22
C GLY A 60 6.79 -3.97 -10.05
N PHE A 61 6.41 -3.31 -8.95
CA PHE A 61 5.60 -3.92 -7.89
C PHE A 61 4.09 -3.94 -8.20
N ILE A 62 3.67 -3.07 -9.13
CA ILE A 62 2.28 -2.88 -9.53
C ILE A 62 2.26 -2.91 -11.06
N ASN A 63 1.46 -3.81 -11.64
CA ASN A 63 1.21 -3.91 -13.08
C ASN A 63 -0.15 -3.32 -13.43
#